data_AF-A0A8K0WAQ3-F1
#
_entry.id   AF-A0A8K0WAQ3-F1
#
_cell.length_a   1.000
_cell.length_b   1.000
_cell.length_c   1.000
_cell.angle_alpha   90.00
_cell.angle_beta   90.00
_cell.angle_gamma   90.00
#
_symmetry.space_group_name_H-M   'P 1'
#
loop_
_entity.id
_entity.type
_entity.pdbx_description
1 polymer ?
#
loop_
_entity_poly.entity_id
_entity_poly.type
_entity_poly.pdbx_seq_one_letter_code
_entity_poly.pdbx_strand_id
1 'polypeptide(L)'
;MTAPAIRIDGIVNPAAPPHPELIMAEGAPSIAPSLTYSDDSDSQEDEPVIPLERRRRASTRLIAQNARDIQRITGETPAEYMGRCCGGACCMSDRNNVEYEQVTLPDNDAFKSLGLRLENIPANLTGVIPMPEQTVSFTSIPRPTSSPTDSAVSLGSDSEPASSSASSSKNNYLVPGPEYAGVDTSIQPPRFVQPHPPHNVYPARIHNTRELTKPGAEKRTFHFDLDITDYPPEEVFDFKVGGAIGVMAPNDEISVEEILDTLMIPRFQRDKPVLMKTTKGRWPTVWGDEKPRELITTRRELLTWTTDIQSYAPTKELLRVIAEHATAPNEKKILMYLCSNEGASIFADFRGGPHVTLSQILNAFPSSHPPMDQLLSVQAQLMPRFYSLSNDPTESYTLREHAQRRLIEIAVTVHDSMDWRRGCRAGVGSGFFERQAHKFMRAQAAGERAPQVFIPMFKGLMANPLAKQFNSDGPMLLIGAGVGIAPFRGFVQRRLKQANCANKVWVLQGIRDSLVDEIYSGEWGVHEEEVKRVVQSRVGTGKYVQEEVMNQSDLVWYIINSLDGRIFVCGSSKGMGEGVEEALCDVAMEKGNLEREEARNFWQLKKEEGKYISETW
;
A
#
# COMPACT_ATOMS: atom_id res chain seq x y z
N MET A 1 39.34 -30.07 70.21
CA MET A 1 39.46 -31.41 70.83
C MET A 1 38.05 -31.85 71.22
N THR A 2 37.45 -32.95 70.81
CA THR A 2 37.71 -34.03 69.84
C THR A 2 36.41 -34.87 69.79
N ALA A 3 36.17 -35.57 68.67
CA ALA A 3 35.05 -36.45 68.26
C ALA A 3 34.43 -37.42 69.32
N PRO A 4 33.27 -38.07 69.04
CA PRO A 4 33.20 -39.28 68.17
C PRO A 4 32.04 -39.25 67.13
N ALA A 5 32.19 -39.73 65.88
CA ALA A 5 32.04 -41.11 65.34
C ALA A 5 30.68 -41.77 65.67
N ILE A 6 29.84 -42.23 64.71
CA ILE A 6 29.94 -43.52 63.96
C ILE A 6 29.00 -43.54 62.71
N ARG A 7 29.42 -44.38 61.74
CA ARG A 7 28.98 -44.78 60.38
C ARG A 7 27.60 -45.50 60.23
N ILE A 8 26.84 -45.25 59.14
CA ILE A 8 26.60 -46.05 57.88
C ILE A 8 25.45 -47.09 57.94
N ASP A 9 24.38 -46.93 57.12
CA ASP A 9 23.99 -47.77 55.93
C ASP A 9 22.50 -47.63 55.52
N GLY A 10 22.21 -47.70 54.20
CA GLY A 10 20.98 -48.33 53.68
C GLY A 10 19.87 -47.49 53.02
N ILE A 11 20.02 -47.22 51.71
CA ILE A 11 19.08 -47.38 50.57
C ILE A 11 17.55 -47.23 50.81
N VAL A 12 16.89 -46.33 50.06
CA VAL A 12 15.77 -46.56 49.08
C VAL A 12 15.19 -45.20 48.65
N ASN A 13 15.19 -44.93 47.34
CA ASN A 13 14.54 -43.78 46.68
C ASN A 13 13.06 -44.11 46.37
N PRO A 14 12.09 -43.22 46.65
CA PRO A 14 10.79 -43.27 46.00
C PRO A 14 10.58 -42.12 45.01
N ALA A 15 9.90 -42.51 43.92
CA ALA A 15 9.62 -41.81 42.68
C ALA A 15 8.90 -40.45 42.78
N ALA A 16 9.13 -39.63 41.75
CA ALA A 16 8.49 -38.36 41.47
C ALA A 16 7.02 -38.52 40.99
N PRO A 17 6.14 -37.53 41.25
CA PRO A 17 4.75 -37.52 40.78
C PRO A 17 4.59 -36.95 39.34
N PRO A 18 3.48 -37.25 38.65
CA PRO A 18 3.36 -37.07 37.19
C PRO A 18 2.88 -35.67 36.76
N HIS A 19 3.27 -35.31 35.53
CA HIS A 19 2.87 -34.11 34.78
C HIS A 19 1.39 -34.15 34.35
N PRO A 20 0.69 -33.00 34.27
CA PRO A 20 -0.63 -32.91 33.65
C PRO A 20 -0.53 -32.78 32.12
N GLU A 21 -1.31 -33.60 31.43
CA GLU A 21 -1.50 -33.62 29.98
C GLU A 21 -2.20 -32.35 29.48
N LEU A 22 -1.59 -31.69 28.48
CA LEU A 22 -2.17 -30.61 27.69
C LEU A 22 -2.88 -31.20 26.48
N ILE A 23 -4.20 -31.04 26.43
CA ILE A 23 -5.04 -31.36 25.28
C ILE A 23 -4.74 -30.36 24.17
N MET A 24 -4.15 -30.83 23.07
CA MET A 24 -3.92 -30.04 21.85
C MET A 24 -5.22 -29.95 21.05
N ALA A 25 -5.74 -28.72 20.90
CA ALA A 25 -6.75 -28.41 19.89
C ALA A 25 -6.05 -28.10 18.55
N GLU A 26 -6.50 -28.75 17.49
CA GLU A 26 -5.99 -28.62 16.12
C GLU A 26 -6.16 -27.19 15.59
N GLY A 27 -5.03 -26.53 15.27
CA GLY A 27 -4.98 -25.23 14.63
C GLY A 27 -4.98 -25.35 13.10
N ALA A 28 -5.88 -24.63 12.43
CA ALA A 28 -5.86 -24.42 11.00
C ALA A 28 -4.64 -23.56 10.58
N PRO A 29 -3.95 -23.87 9.47
CA PRO A 29 -2.79 -23.09 9.04
C PRO A 29 -3.21 -21.77 8.37
N SER A 30 -2.88 -20.65 9.02
CA SER A 30 -2.89 -19.31 8.43
C SER A 30 -1.61 -19.10 7.61
N ILE A 31 -1.69 -19.28 6.29
CA ILE A 31 -0.60 -18.95 5.37
C ILE A 31 -0.88 -17.58 4.75
N ALA A 32 -0.24 -16.55 5.29
CA ALA A 32 0.05 -15.34 4.51
C ALA A 32 1.27 -15.63 3.62
N PRO A 33 1.32 -15.15 2.37
CA PRO A 33 2.35 -15.58 1.42
C PRO A 33 3.73 -15.04 1.83
N SER A 34 4.62 -15.95 2.20
CA SER A 34 6.06 -15.73 2.24
C SER A 34 6.65 -15.83 0.84
N LEU A 35 7.42 -14.82 0.44
CA LEU A 35 8.29 -14.89 -0.73
C LEU A 35 9.50 -15.77 -0.39
N THR A 36 9.50 -17.02 -0.86
CA THR A 36 10.69 -17.89 -0.84
C THR A 36 11.38 -17.85 -2.20
N TYR A 37 12.60 -17.32 -2.20
CA TYR A 37 13.64 -17.64 -3.17
C TYR A 37 14.00 -19.12 -3.02
N SER A 38 14.00 -19.87 -4.13
CA SER A 38 14.53 -21.23 -4.17
C SER A 38 16.00 -21.18 -4.58
N ASP A 39 16.89 -21.43 -3.62
CA ASP A 39 18.22 -21.99 -3.84
C ASP A 39 18.08 -23.50 -3.59
N ASP A 40 18.21 -24.30 -4.65
CA ASP A 40 18.36 -25.75 -4.52
C ASP A 40 19.76 -26.14 -5.03
N SER A 41 20.61 -26.49 -4.07
CA SER A 41 21.76 -27.36 -4.27
C SER A 41 21.38 -28.77 -3.79
N ASP A 42 21.42 -29.77 -4.67
CA ASP A 42 21.95 -31.07 -4.26
C ASP A 42 22.42 -31.93 -5.44
N SER A 43 23.51 -32.63 -5.14
CA SER A 43 24.41 -33.39 -5.99
C SER A 43 23.91 -34.78 -6.36
N GLN A 44 24.05 -35.16 -7.63
CA GLN A 44 24.23 -36.56 -8.06
C GLN A 44 25.33 -36.64 -9.14
N GLU A 45 26.21 -37.61 -8.95
CA GLU A 45 27.42 -37.89 -9.72
C GLU A 45 27.09 -38.49 -11.10
N ASP A 46 27.63 -37.90 -12.17
CA ASP A 46 27.79 -38.52 -13.49
C ASP A 46 29.12 -38.05 -14.12
N GLU A 47 29.76 -38.96 -14.88
CA GLU A 47 31.15 -38.98 -15.35
C GLU A 47 31.73 -37.73 -16.07
N PRO A 48 33.08 -37.55 -16.09
CA PRO A 48 33.70 -36.29 -16.50
C PRO A 48 33.75 -36.10 -18.03
N VAL A 49 32.95 -35.15 -18.53
CA VAL A 49 33.07 -34.63 -19.90
C VAL A 49 34.01 -33.42 -19.90
N ILE A 50 35.13 -33.54 -20.63
CA ILE A 50 36.13 -32.46 -20.82
C ILE A 50 35.46 -31.26 -21.53
N PRO A 51 35.39 -30.05 -20.92
CA PRO A 51 34.79 -28.90 -21.59
C PRO A 51 35.79 -28.23 -22.52
N LEU A 52 35.43 -28.09 -23.80
CA LEU A 52 36.05 -27.14 -24.73
C LEU A 52 35.92 -25.72 -24.17
N GLU A 53 37.02 -24.96 -24.16
CA GLU A 53 37.09 -23.57 -23.69
C GLU A 53 35.97 -22.70 -24.28
N ARG A 54 34.95 -22.38 -23.46
CA ARG A 54 34.00 -21.32 -23.80
C ARG A 54 34.61 -19.97 -23.48
N ARG A 55 34.82 -19.17 -24.52
CA ARG A 55 35.14 -17.73 -24.47
C ARG A 55 34.26 -17.04 -23.41
N ARG A 56 34.90 -16.36 -22.43
CA ARG A 56 34.24 -15.53 -21.41
C ARG A 56 33.20 -14.60 -22.05
N ARG A 57 31.94 -14.67 -21.65
CA ARG A 57 30.98 -13.59 -21.91
C ARG A 57 31.38 -12.40 -21.04
N ALA A 58 31.39 -11.21 -21.63
CA ALA A 58 31.62 -9.97 -20.91
C ALA A 58 30.61 -9.84 -19.76
N SER A 59 31.10 -9.41 -18.59
CA SER A 59 30.25 -9.08 -17.44
C SER A 59 29.29 -7.96 -17.84
N THR A 60 28.00 -8.26 -17.92
CA THR A 60 26.97 -7.23 -18.08
C THR A 60 26.66 -6.67 -16.70
N ARG A 61 27.25 -5.52 -16.37
CA ARG A 61 26.74 -4.70 -15.27
C ARG A 61 25.39 -4.12 -15.69
N LEU A 62 24.38 -4.31 -14.85
CA LEU A 62 23.07 -3.71 -15.04
C LEU A 62 23.19 -2.20 -14.74
N ILE A 63 23.13 -1.36 -15.79
CA ILE A 63 23.33 0.09 -15.66
C ILE A 63 22.00 0.83 -15.46
N ALA A 64 20.87 0.27 -15.93
CA ALA A 64 19.55 0.88 -15.82
C ALA A 64 18.46 -0.19 -15.62
N GLN A 65 17.50 0.06 -14.73
CA GLN A 65 16.39 -0.86 -14.42
C GLN A 65 15.04 -0.34 -14.92
N ASN A 66 14.93 0.97 -15.19
CA ASN A 66 13.69 1.59 -15.65
C ASN A 66 13.95 2.74 -16.63
N ALA A 67 12.87 3.22 -17.25
CA ALA A 67 12.88 4.32 -18.21
C ALA A 67 13.56 5.61 -17.68
N ARG A 68 13.40 5.91 -16.39
CA ARG A 68 14.00 7.10 -15.77
C ARG A 68 15.50 6.95 -15.57
N ASP A 69 15.98 5.74 -15.30
CA ASP A 69 17.41 5.48 -15.19
C ASP A 69 18.10 5.69 -16.54
N ILE A 70 17.47 5.21 -17.63
CA ILE A 70 17.95 5.44 -19.00
C ILE A 70 18.03 6.95 -19.25
N GLN A 71 16.93 7.68 -19.04
CA GLN A 71 16.90 9.12 -19.27
C GLN A 71 17.90 9.91 -18.41
N ARG A 72 18.15 9.48 -17.16
CA ARG A 72 19.16 10.08 -16.30
C ARG A 72 20.59 9.82 -16.79
N ILE A 73 20.85 8.65 -17.36
CA ILE A 73 22.20 8.21 -17.78
C ILE A 73 22.54 8.73 -19.17
N THR A 74 21.59 8.71 -20.09
CA THR A 74 21.82 9.03 -21.51
C THR A 74 21.35 10.44 -21.87
N GLY A 75 20.47 11.05 -21.07
CA GLY A 75 19.80 12.31 -21.41
C GLY A 75 18.68 12.16 -22.44
N GLU A 76 18.42 10.94 -22.93
CA GLU A 76 17.50 10.62 -24.01
C GLU A 76 16.25 9.91 -23.45
N THR A 77 15.09 10.07 -24.09
CA THR A 77 13.92 9.27 -23.68
C THR A 77 14.16 7.79 -23.99
N PRO A 78 13.49 6.85 -23.29
CA PRO A 78 13.56 5.44 -23.65
C PRO A 78 13.22 5.17 -25.11
N ALA A 79 12.32 5.96 -25.73
CA ALA A 79 12.07 5.85 -27.16
C ALA A 79 13.22 6.32 -28.06
N GLU A 80 13.88 7.41 -27.72
CA GLU A 80 15.08 7.88 -28.44
C GLU A 80 16.22 6.85 -28.31
N TYR A 81 16.37 6.28 -27.11
CA TYR A 81 17.38 5.26 -26.82
C TYR A 81 17.07 3.91 -27.47
N MET A 82 15.82 3.42 -27.40
CA MET A 82 15.39 2.19 -28.06
C MET A 82 15.34 2.33 -29.58
N GLY A 83 15.09 3.53 -30.13
CA GLY A 83 15.22 3.79 -31.57
C GLY A 83 16.64 3.51 -32.10
N ARG A 84 17.66 3.62 -31.23
CA ARG A 84 19.06 3.29 -31.50
C ARG A 84 19.46 1.87 -31.09
N CYS A 85 18.69 1.25 -30.19
CA CYS A 85 18.95 -0.09 -29.69
C CYS A 85 18.17 -1.11 -30.55
N CYS A 86 18.89 -1.97 -31.29
CA CYS A 86 18.32 -3.07 -32.06
C CYS A 86 17.76 -4.19 -31.15
N GLY A 87 17.03 -3.84 -30.08
CA GLY A 87 16.53 -4.74 -29.04
C GLY A 87 15.96 -6.02 -29.63
N GLY A 88 16.20 -7.15 -28.98
CA GLY A 88 16.19 -8.53 -29.50
C GLY A 88 14.92 -9.08 -30.18
N ALA A 89 13.99 -8.22 -30.60
CA ALA A 89 12.93 -8.53 -31.55
C ALA A 89 13.05 -7.73 -32.89
N CYS A 90 14.05 -6.85 -33.05
CA CYS A 90 14.23 -5.99 -34.23
C CYS A 90 15.20 -6.55 -35.29
N CYS A 91 15.69 -7.78 -35.12
CA CYS A 91 16.48 -8.46 -36.14
C CYS A 91 15.53 -9.17 -37.11
N MET A 92 15.34 -8.57 -38.31
CA MET A 92 14.67 -9.10 -39.52
C MET A 92 13.37 -8.39 -39.96
N SER A 93 13.24 -7.08 -39.80
CA SER A 93 12.24 -6.31 -40.57
C SER A 93 12.96 -5.27 -41.43
N ASP A 94 12.89 -5.44 -42.74
CA ASP A 94 13.32 -4.45 -43.73
C ASP A 94 12.69 -3.08 -43.40
N ARG A 95 13.48 -2.14 -42.91
CA ARG A 95 13.04 -0.75 -42.66
C ARG A 95 12.70 0.01 -43.96
N ASN A 96 12.82 -0.61 -45.12
CA ASN A 96 12.70 0.03 -46.43
C ASN A 96 11.30 -0.07 -47.08
N ASN A 97 10.32 -0.77 -46.47
CA ASN A 97 8.98 -0.96 -47.04
C ASN A 97 7.83 -0.79 -46.01
N VAL A 98 8.01 0.06 -45.00
CA VAL A 98 6.92 0.36 -44.04
C VAL A 98 6.09 1.51 -44.58
N GLU A 99 4.87 1.23 -45.05
CA GLU A 99 3.88 2.26 -45.34
C GLU A 99 3.38 2.89 -44.05
N TYR A 100 3.35 4.22 -44.01
CA TYR A 100 2.85 4.99 -42.88
C TYR A 100 1.48 5.57 -43.20
N GLU A 101 0.60 5.56 -42.20
CA GLU A 101 -0.72 6.14 -42.28
C GLU A 101 -0.73 7.49 -41.54
N GLN A 102 -1.23 8.53 -42.19
CA GLN A 102 -1.43 9.82 -41.53
C GLN A 102 -2.73 9.76 -40.72
N VAL A 103 -2.60 9.64 -39.40
CA VAL A 103 -3.74 9.55 -38.48
C VAL A 103 -4.01 10.91 -37.85
N THR A 104 -5.23 11.43 -38.03
CA THR A 104 -5.67 12.66 -37.37
C THR A 104 -5.71 12.48 -35.86
N LEU A 105 -4.94 13.26 -35.12
CA LEU A 105 -4.91 13.18 -33.66
C LEU A 105 -6.17 13.79 -33.04
N PRO A 106 -6.71 13.24 -31.94
CA PRO A 106 -7.81 13.86 -31.20
C PRO A 106 -7.45 15.29 -30.73
N ASP A 107 -8.30 16.25 -31.05
CA ASP A 107 -8.13 17.65 -30.63
C ASP A 107 -8.88 17.92 -29.33
N ASN A 108 -8.37 17.37 -28.23
CA ASN A 108 -8.87 17.63 -26.90
C ASN A 108 -7.72 17.75 -25.88
N ASP A 109 -7.96 18.46 -24.78
CA ASP A 109 -6.93 18.75 -23.78
C ASP A 109 -6.44 17.48 -23.07
N ALA A 110 -7.32 16.49 -22.87
CA ALA A 110 -6.95 15.21 -22.29
C ALA A 110 -5.91 14.48 -23.17
N PHE A 111 -6.13 14.41 -24.48
CA PHE A 111 -5.19 13.80 -25.42
C PHE A 111 -3.86 14.55 -25.48
N LYS A 112 -3.91 15.89 -25.59
CA LYS A 112 -2.69 16.74 -25.60
C LYS A 112 -1.86 16.53 -24.33
N SER A 113 -2.52 16.40 -23.18
CA SER A 113 -1.86 16.17 -21.89
C SER A 113 -1.18 14.80 -21.76
N LEU A 114 -1.50 13.82 -22.62
CA LEU A 114 -0.80 12.53 -22.65
C LEU A 114 0.64 12.66 -23.16
N GLY A 115 0.95 13.74 -23.90
CA GLY A 115 2.30 13.99 -24.42
C GLY A 115 2.81 12.92 -25.40
N LEU A 116 1.91 12.20 -26.07
CA LEU A 116 2.26 11.14 -27.02
C LEU A 116 2.93 11.73 -28.27
N ARG A 117 4.15 11.30 -28.57
CA ARG A 117 4.91 11.74 -29.76
C ARG A 117 4.60 10.86 -30.97
N LEU A 118 3.43 11.05 -31.58
CA LEU A 118 2.94 10.24 -32.70
C LEU A 118 3.24 10.91 -34.04
N GLU A 119 4.39 10.63 -34.64
CA GLU A 119 4.78 11.23 -35.93
C GLU A 119 4.48 10.33 -37.14
N ASN A 120 4.77 9.02 -37.04
CA ASN A 120 4.63 8.08 -38.16
C ASN A 120 4.05 6.75 -37.66
N ILE A 121 2.73 6.58 -37.76
CA ILE A 121 2.05 5.33 -37.38
C ILE A 121 2.06 4.36 -38.56
N PRO A 122 2.62 3.14 -38.43
CA PRO A 122 2.59 2.15 -39.52
C PRO A 122 1.18 1.78 -39.96
N ALA A 123 0.97 1.61 -41.27
CA ALA A 123 -0.31 1.18 -41.84
C ALA A 123 -0.69 -0.22 -41.34
N ASN A 124 0.28 -1.13 -41.25
CA ASN A 124 0.11 -2.48 -40.70
C ASN A 124 0.74 -2.56 -39.31
N LEU A 125 -0.03 -3.02 -38.33
CA LEU A 125 0.41 -3.22 -36.94
C LEU A 125 0.55 -4.71 -36.67
N THR A 126 1.68 -5.12 -36.07
CA THR A 126 1.95 -6.52 -35.74
C THR A 126 1.99 -6.71 -34.23
N GLY A 127 1.71 -7.94 -33.78
CA GLY A 127 1.77 -8.27 -32.35
C GLY A 127 0.86 -7.40 -31.47
N VAL A 128 -0.24 -6.88 -32.02
CA VAL A 128 -1.27 -6.23 -31.20
C VAL A 128 -1.77 -7.27 -30.20
N ILE A 129 -1.74 -6.92 -28.91
CA ILE A 129 -2.15 -7.86 -27.88
C ILE A 129 -3.59 -8.35 -28.12
N PRO A 130 -3.89 -9.63 -27.84
CA PRO A 130 -5.25 -10.15 -27.99
C PRO A 130 -6.21 -9.44 -27.03
N MET A 131 -7.50 -9.51 -27.32
CA MET A 131 -8.52 -8.99 -26.41
C MET A 131 -8.41 -9.73 -25.05
N PRO A 132 -8.30 -9.02 -23.92
CA PRO A 132 -8.22 -9.64 -22.61
C PRO A 132 -9.46 -10.48 -22.28
N GLU A 133 -9.28 -11.50 -21.44
CA GLU A 133 -10.39 -12.31 -20.94
C GLU A 133 -11.35 -11.45 -20.09
N GLN A 134 -12.64 -11.55 -20.35
CA GLN A 134 -13.66 -10.92 -19.51
C GLN A 134 -13.89 -11.76 -18.25
N THR A 135 -13.34 -11.29 -17.13
CA THR A 135 -13.41 -11.99 -15.84
C THR A 135 -14.58 -11.50 -14.97
N VAL A 136 -15.18 -10.35 -15.31
CA VAL A 136 -16.27 -9.72 -14.57
C VAL A 136 -17.49 -9.61 -15.47
N SER A 137 -18.67 -9.85 -14.92
CA SER A 137 -19.94 -9.68 -15.63
C SER A 137 -21.05 -9.16 -14.71
N PHE A 138 -21.99 -8.42 -15.30
CA PHE A 138 -23.20 -7.96 -14.61
C PHE A 138 -24.44 -8.68 -15.13
N THR A 139 -25.25 -9.19 -14.22
CA THR A 139 -26.54 -9.81 -14.53
C THR A 139 -27.66 -9.18 -13.69
N SER A 140 -28.90 -9.31 -14.17
CA SER A 140 -30.07 -8.88 -13.41
C SER A 140 -30.28 -9.79 -12.22
N ILE A 141 -30.66 -9.22 -11.07
CA ILE A 141 -30.97 -10.00 -9.87
C ILE A 141 -32.18 -10.88 -10.18
N PRO A 142 -32.09 -12.22 -10.01
CA PRO A 142 -33.23 -13.12 -10.19
C PRO A 142 -34.36 -12.70 -9.24
N ARG A 143 -35.58 -12.52 -9.76
CA ARG A 143 -36.76 -12.37 -8.89
C ARG A 143 -37.04 -13.72 -8.23
N PRO A 144 -37.28 -13.79 -6.91
CA PRO A 144 -37.78 -15.02 -6.32
C PRO A 144 -39.10 -15.37 -7.01
N THR A 145 -39.19 -16.58 -7.56
CA THR A 145 -40.41 -17.09 -8.18
C THR A 145 -41.46 -17.29 -7.09
N SER A 146 -42.36 -16.33 -6.90
CA SER A 146 -43.65 -16.59 -6.28
C SER A 146 -44.48 -17.37 -7.29
N SER A 147 -44.46 -18.71 -7.23
CA SER A 147 -45.35 -19.55 -8.04
C SER A 147 -46.80 -19.33 -7.60
N PRO A 148 -47.72 -18.87 -8.46
CA PRO A 148 -49.12 -18.73 -8.12
C PRO A 148 -49.90 -19.93 -8.66
N THR A 149 -49.69 -21.11 -8.10
CA THR A 149 -50.56 -22.28 -8.33
C THR A 149 -50.35 -23.29 -7.22
N ASP A 150 -51.09 -23.15 -6.12
CA ASP A 150 -51.53 -24.31 -5.35
C ASP A 150 -52.89 -23.99 -4.73
N SER A 151 -53.90 -24.03 -5.59
CA SER A 151 -55.29 -24.24 -5.19
C SER A 151 -55.70 -25.58 -5.78
N ALA A 152 -55.26 -26.66 -5.15
CA ALA A 152 -55.79 -27.99 -5.36
C ALA A 152 -56.08 -28.60 -3.99
N VAL A 153 -57.37 -28.77 -3.74
CA VAL A 153 -57.94 -29.50 -2.63
C VAL A 153 -57.44 -30.94 -2.67
N SER A 154 -56.93 -31.47 -1.55
CA SER A 154 -56.95 -32.92 -1.28
C SER A 154 -56.97 -33.19 0.22
N LEU A 155 -58.04 -33.88 0.63
CA LEU A 155 -58.29 -34.51 1.93
C LEU A 155 -57.43 -35.77 2.06
N GLY A 156 -56.87 -36.04 3.25
CA GLY A 156 -56.49 -37.41 3.63
C GLY A 156 -55.30 -37.59 4.58
N SER A 157 -55.63 -37.74 5.87
CA SER A 157 -55.07 -38.65 6.90
C SER A 157 -53.58 -38.69 7.28
N ASP A 158 -53.40 -38.55 8.60
CA ASP A 158 -52.28 -38.81 9.51
C ASP A 158 -51.32 -39.98 9.18
N SER A 159 -50.02 -39.74 9.35
CA SER A 159 -49.08 -40.57 10.15
C SER A 159 -47.66 -39.96 10.22
N GLU A 160 -47.15 -39.77 11.44
CA GLU A 160 -45.72 -39.59 11.77
C GLU A 160 -45.08 -40.95 12.15
N PRO A 161 -43.76 -41.07 12.41
CA PRO A 161 -42.60 -40.42 11.81
C PRO A 161 -41.51 -41.45 11.40
N ALA A 162 -40.56 -41.11 10.52
CA ALA A 162 -39.32 -41.89 10.38
C ALA A 162 -38.13 -41.06 9.89
N SER A 163 -37.06 -41.14 10.66
CA SER A 163 -35.72 -40.63 10.42
C SER A 163 -35.09 -41.16 9.13
N SER A 164 -34.53 -40.28 8.30
CA SER A 164 -33.33 -40.60 7.53
C SER A 164 -32.55 -39.34 7.16
N SER A 165 -31.27 -39.40 7.53
CA SER A 165 -30.21 -38.48 7.17
C SER A 165 -29.98 -38.48 5.66
N ALA A 166 -30.10 -37.33 5.00
CA ALA A 166 -29.52 -37.08 3.69
C ALA A 166 -29.03 -35.63 3.62
N SER A 167 -27.74 -35.52 3.31
CA SER A 167 -26.94 -34.31 3.19
C SER A 167 -27.56 -33.23 2.29
N SER A 168 -27.93 -32.09 2.88
CA SER A 168 -28.18 -30.86 2.14
C SER A 168 -26.85 -30.13 1.92
N SER A 169 -26.34 -30.22 0.70
CA SER A 169 -25.31 -29.33 0.17
C SER A 169 -25.73 -27.89 0.40
N LYS A 170 -25.02 -27.18 1.27
CA LYS A 170 -25.14 -25.73 1.46
C LYS A 170 -24.70 -25.03 0.17
N ASN A 171 -25.63 -24.89 -0.78
CA ASN A 171 -25.48 -23.93 -1.87
C ASN A 171 -25.41 -22.54 -1.24
N ASN A 172 -24.25 -21.89 -1.37
CA ASN A 172 -23.98 -20.50 -0.99
C ASN A 172 -24.78 -19.52 -1.87
N TYR A 173 -26.10 -19.61 -1.84
CA TYR A 173 -26.91 -18.47 -2.22
C TYR A 173 -26.88 -17.48 -1.06
N LEU A 174 -26.04 -16.44 -1.18
CA LEU A 174 -26.24 -15.19 -0.44
C LEU A 174 -27.52 -14.52 -0.96
N VAL A 175 -28.67 -15.12 -0.67
CA VAL A 175 -29.97 -14.44 -0.71
C VAL A 175 -29.98 -13.41 0.43
N PRO A 176 -30.50 -12.19 0.23
CA PRO A 176 -30.43 -11.15 1.24
C PRO A 176 -31.22 -11.55 2.49
N GLY A 177 -30.53 -11.91 3.57
CA GLY A 177 -31.12 -11.98 4.89
C GLY A 177 -31.41 -10.58 5.44
N PRO A 178 -32.22 -10.46 6.51
CA PRO A 178 -32.51 -9.20 7.20
C PRO A 178 -31.26 -8.52 7.81
N GLU A 179 -30.10 -9.16 7.74
CA GLU A 179 -28.81 -8.59 8.10
C GLU A 179 -28.37 -7.47 7.14
N TYR A 180 -28.92 -7.33 5.93
CA TYR A 180 -28.64 -6.23 4.98
C TYR A 180 -29.38 -4.92 5.31
N ALA A 181 -29.47 -4.56 6.60
CA ALA A 181 -29.71 -3.16 6.98
C ALA A 181 -28.60 -2.30 6.34
N GLY A 182 -29.00 -1.30 5.55
CA GLY A 182 -28.12 -0.55 4.65
C GLY A 182 -26.91 0.03 5.37
N VAL A 183 -25.71 -0.40 4.97
CA VAL A 183 -24.46 0.25 5.39
C VAL A 183 -24.40 1.62 4.71
N ASP A 184 -24.11 2.67 5.47
CA ASP A 184 -23.89 4.00 4.91
C ASP A 184 -22.56 4.02 4.14
N THR A 185 -22.66 3.83 2.82
CA THR A 185 -21.50 3.78 1.93
C THR A 185 -20.86 5.14 1.66
N SER A 186 -21.40 6.22 2.22
CA SER A 186 -20.73 7.53 2.26
C SER A 186 -19.67 7.61 3.37
N ILE A 187 -19.77 6.74 4.38
CA ILE A 187 -18.88 6.71 5.55
C ILE A 187 -17.96 5.48 5.52
N GLN A 188 -18.49 4.33 5.12
CA GLN A 188 -17.82 3.04 5.25
C GLN A 188 -17.92 2.21 3.95
N PRO A 189 -16.93 1.36 3.64
CA PRO A 189 -17.02 0.45 2.51
C PRO A 189 -18.20 -0.54 2.62
N PRO A 190 -18.73 -1.04 1.49
CA PRO A 190 -19.68 -2.15 1.47
C PRO A 190 -19.16 -3.37 2.26
N ARG A 191 -20.07 -4.19 2.80
CA ARG A 191 -19.71 -5.34 3.66
C ARG A 191 -18.81 -6.38 3.01
N PHE A 192 -18.79 -6.47 1.68
CA PHE A 192 -17.90 -7.39 0.97
C PHE A 192 -16.48 -6.82 0.81
N VAL A 193 -16.26 -5.53 1.11
CA VAL A 193 -14.96 -4.85 1.12
C VAL A 193 -14.44 -4.77 2.55
N GLN A 194 -13.85 -5.89 3.00
CA GLN A 194 -13.30 -6.04 4.36
C GLN A 194 -11.83 -6.50 4.27
N PRO A 195 -10.98 -6.15 5.26
CA PRO A 195 -9.63 -6.70 5.36
C PRO A 195 -9.66 -8.22 5.58
N HIS A 196 -8.48 -8.85 5.56
CA HIS A 196 -8.40 -10.28 5.87
C HIS A 196 -8.96 -10.58 7.27
N PRO A 197 -9.79 -11.63 7.44
CA PRO A 197 -10.26 -12.07 8.75
C PRO A 197 -9.10 -12.26 9.75
N PRO A 198 -9.30 -12.00 11.05
CA PRO A 198 -10.56 -11.70 11.75
C PRO A 198 -10.96 -10.21 11.76
N HIS A 199 -10.24 -9.34 11.06
CA HIS A 199 -10.43 -7.90 11.17
C HIS A 199 -11.62 -7.42 10.34
N ASN A 200 -12.21 -6.30 10.79
CA ASN A 200 -13.29 -5.60 10.08
C ASN A 200 -12.93 -4.13 9.94
N VAL A 201 -13.50 -3.48 8.94
CA VAL A 201 -13.41 -2.02 8.79
C VAL A 201 -14.25 -1.37 9.89
N TYR A 202 -13.61 -0.51 10.65
CA TYR A 202 -14.18 0.31 11.70
C TYR A 202 -14.23 1.78 11.24
N PRO A 203 -15.41 2.44 11.29
CA PRO A 203 -15.54 3.86 10.98
C PRO A 203 -15.04 4.71 12.15
N ALA A 204 -13.74 4.97 12.22
CA ALA A 204 -13.16 5.78 13.30
C ALA A 204 -13.55 7.26 13.14
N ARG A 205 -14.18 7.85 14.15
CA ARG A 205 -14.53 9.27 14.13
C ARG A 205 -13.28 10.13 14.31
N ILE A 206 -13.15 11.21 13.54
CA ILE A 206 -12.14 12.22 13.78
C ILE A 206 -12.50 12.93 15.09
N HIS A 207 -11.66 12.78 16.11
CA HIS A 207 -11.77 13.52 17.35
C HIS A 207 -11.30 14.96 17.16
N ASN A 208 -10.18 15.13 16.47
CA ASN A 208 -9.56 16.41 16.18
C ASN A 208 -8.61 16.29 14.98
N THR A 209 -8.37 17.39 14.28
CA THR A 209 -7.42 17.46 13.16
C THR A 209 -6.89 18.88 13.00
N ARG A 210 -5.64 19.00 12.56
CA ARG A 210 -4.96 20.29 12.31
C ARG A 210 -3.94 20.14 11.19
N GLU A 211 -3.69 21.22 10.47
CA GLU A 211 -2.55 21.30 9.56
C GLU A 211 -1.27 21.49 10.39
N LEU A 212 -0.26 20.67 10.14
CA LEU A 212 1.05 20.73 10.78
C LEU A 212 2.02 21.67 10.05
N THR A 213 1.84 21.81 8.74
CA THR A 213 2.60 22.74 7.91
C THR A 213 1.98 24.13 7.90
N LYS A 214 2.81 25.15 7.69
CA LYS A 214 2.32 26.54 7.59
C LYS A 214 2.06 26.93 6.14
N PRO A 215 1.25 27.99 5.89
CA PRO A 215 1.08 28.53 4.55
C PRO A 215 2.42 28.84 3.87
N GLY A 216 2.58 28.39 2.63
CA GLY A 216 3.82 28.50 1.86
C GLY A 216 4.70 27.25 1.88
N ALA A 217 4.39 26.26 2.73
CA ALA A 217 4.97 24.92 2.64
C ALA A 217 4.71 24.28 1.27
N GLU A 218 5.71 23.57 0.72
CA GLU A 218 5.54 22.89 -0.57
C GLU A 218 4.59 21.69 -0.47
N LYS A 219 4.52 21.05 0.70
CA LYS A 219 3.62 19.92 0.93
C LYS A 219 2.78 20.18 2.17
N ARG A 220 1.48 19.98 2.03
CA ARG A 220 0.51 20.05 3.13
C ARG A 220 0.61 18.78 3.96
N THR A 221 0.74 18.91 5.28
CA THR A 221 0.72 17.76 6.19
C THR A 221 -0.32 17.98 7.28
N PHE A 222 -1.19 17.00 7.49
CA PHE A 222 -2.26 17.04 8.47
C PHE A 222 -2.02 16.03 9.58
N HIS A 223 -2.43 16.40 10.79
CA HIS A 223 -2.50 15.54 11.95
C HIS A 223 -3.94 15.14 12.21
N PHE A 224 -4.16 13.90 12.65
CA PHE A 224 -5.49 13.38 12.98
C PHE A 224 -5.46 12.62 14.29
N ASP A 225 -6.40 12.96 15.17
CA ASP A 225 -6.75 12.21 16.38
C ASP A 225 -8.00 11.39 16.03
N LEU A 226 -7.89 10.06 16.05
CA LEU A 226 -8.98 9.15 15.71
C LEU A 226 -9.50 8.46 16.96
N ASP A 227 -10.82 8.52 17.15
CA ASP A 227 -11.53 7.94 18.28
C ASP A 227 -11.78 6.44 18.04
N ILE A 228 -11.08 5.61 18.82
CA ILE A 228 -11.13 4.15 18.78
C ILE A 228 -11.71 3.57 20.09
N THR A 229 -12.48 4.37 20.83
CA THR A 229 -13.08 3.95 22.11
C THR A 229 -13.89 2.67 21.96
N ASP A 230 -14.71 2.59 20.90
CA ASP A 230 -15.57 1.43 20.59
C ASP A 230 -14.90 0.42 19.64
N TYR A 231 -13.59 0.57 19.35
CA TYR A 231 -12.86 -0.42 18.55
C TYR A 231 -12.72 -1.72 19.35
N PRO A 232 -13.08 -2.89 18.78
CA PRO A 232 -13.11 -4.16 19.50
C PRO A 232 -11.76 -4.45 20.18
N PRO A 233 -11.74 -4.82 21.48
CA PRO A 233 -10.51 -5.26 22.12
C PRO A 233 -10.04 -6.56 21.46
N GLU A 234 -8.81 -6.57 20.95
CA GLU A 234 -8.15 -7.79 20.50
C GLU A 234 -7.39 -8.39 21.70
N GLU A 235 -7.79 -9.59 22.15
CA GLU A 235 -7.27 -10.22 23.39
C GLU A 235 -5.74 -10.39 23.44
N VAL A 236 -5.08 -10.42 22.28
CA VAL A 236 -3.64 -10.73 22.16
C VAL A 236 -2.81 -9.54 21.68
N PHE A 237 -3.39 -8.59 20.94
CA PHE A 237 -2.64 -7.49 20.34
C PHE A 237 -3.47 -6.21 20.30
N ASP A 238 -3.17 -5.20 21.12
CA ASP A 238 -3.78 -3.85 20.97
C ASP A 238 -2.91 -2.94 20.08
N PHE A 239 -3.38 -1.72 19.79
CA PHE A 239 -2.57 -0.66 19.19
C PHE A 239 -1.37 -0.33 20.08
N LYS A 240 -0.20 -0.13 19.46
CA LYS A 240 1.07 0.10 20.16
C LYS A 240 1.93 1.13 19.43
N VAL A 241 2.87 1.73 20.14
CA VAL A 241 3.90 2.61 19.56
C VAL A 241 4.60 1.91 18.40
N GLY A 242 4.80 2.63 17.30
CA GLY A 242 5.34 2.07 16.06
C GLY A 242 4.37 1.16 15.31
N GLY A 243 3.13 0.99 15.77
CA GLY A 243 2.08 0.30 15.03
C GLY A 243 1.60 1.12 13.83
N ALA A 244 0.70 0.54 13.05
CA ALA A 244 0.08 1.21 11.90
C ALA A 244 -1.41 0.88 11.82
N ILE A 245 -2.15 1.71 11.08
CA ILE A 245 -3.53 1.42 10.64
C ILE A 245 -3.56 1.22 9.14
N GLY A 246 -4.47 0.36 8.68
CA GLY A 246 -4.89 0.30 7.29
C GLY A 246 -6.15 1.13 7.08
N VAL A 247 -6.24 1.87 5.99
CA VAL A 247 -7.37 2.75 5.66
C VAL A 247 -7.91 2.35 4.30
N MET A 248 -9.22 2.10 4.24
CA MET A 248 -9.95 1.86 3.00
C MET A 248 -10.38 3.21 2.44
N ALA A 249 -9.49 3.94 1.78
CA ALA A 249 -9.84 5.25 1.23
C ALA A 249 -10.66 5.08 -0.07
N PRO A 250 -11.86 5.69 -0.17
CA PRO A 250 -12.63 5.67 -1.41
C PRO A 250 -12.01 6.57 -2.47
N ASN A 251 -12.29 6.27 -3.74
CA ASN A 251 -12.03 7.20 -4.82
C ASN A 251 -12.83 8.50 -4.65
N ASP A 252 -12.31 9.59 -5.25
CA ASP A 252 -13.02 10.87 -5.25
C ASP A 252 -14.35 10.76 -6.00
N GLU A 253 -15.42 11.25 -5.39
CA GLU A 253 -16.77 11.14 -5.94
C GLU A 253 -16.87 11.79 -7.32
N ILE A 254 -16.18 12.91 -7.54
CA ILE A 254 -16.22 13.61 -8.81
C ILE A 254 -15.53 12.77 -9.90
N SER A 255 -14.42 12.13 -9.59
CA SER A 255 -13.74 11.21 -10.53
C SER A 255 -14.58 9.97 -10.84
N VAL A 256 -15.32 9.44 -9.86
CA VAL A 256 -16.24 8.31 -10.06
C VAL A 256 -17.38 8.72 -11.00
N GLU A 257 -18.00 9.88 -10.76
CA GLU A 257 -19.07 10.39 -11.61
C GLU A 257 -18.60 10.67 -13.04
N GLU A 258 -17.41 11.25 -13.20
CA GLU A 258 -16.82 11.51 -14.51
C GLU A 258 -16.61 10.23 -15.32
N ILE A 259 -16.13 9.16 -14.68
CA ILE A 259 -15.98 7.86 -15.36
C ILE A 259 -17.36 7.29 -15.72
N LEU A 260 -18.33 7.32 -14.81
CA LEU A 260 -19.70 6.84 -15.09
C LEU A 260 -20.37 7.62 -16.22
N ASP A 261 -20.14 8.93 -16.30
CA ASP A 261 -20.58 9.80 -17.39
C ASP A 261 -19.88 9.42 -18.71
N THR A 262 -18.56 9.23 -18.70
CA THR A 262 -17.78 8.89 -19.91
C THR A 262 -18.10 7.49 -20.46
N LEU A 263 -18.46 6.55 -19.57
CA LEU A 263 -18.96 5.22 -19.93
C LEU A 263 -20.46 5.22 -20.34
N MET A 264 -21.10 6.39 -20.40
CA MET A 264 -22.50 6.57 -20.79
C MET A 264 -23.49 5.78 -19.91
N ILE A 265 -23.16 5.58 -18.62
CA ILE A 265 -24.02 4.86 -17.68
C ILE A 265 -25.09 5.83 -17.15
N PRO A 266 -26.39 5.61 -17.42
CA PRO A 266 -27.44 6.53 -16.99
C PRO A 266 -27.51 6.65 -15.46
N ARG A 267 -27.80 7.86 -14.94
CA ARG A 267 -27.85 8.14 -13.49
C ARG A 267 -28.72 7.15 -12.72
N PHE A 268 -29.88 6.78 -13.25
CA PHE A 268 -30.81 5.84 -12.61
C PHE A 268 -30.28 4.38 -12.52
N GLN A 269 -29.19 4.05 -13.21
CA GLN A 269 -28.56 2.73 -13.18
C GLN A 269 -27.32 2.65 -12.29
N ARG A 270 -26.74 3.80 -11.89
CA ARG A 270 -25.47 3.87 -11.14
C ARG A 270 -25.59 3.20 -9.77
N ASP A 271 -26.70 3.48 -9.10
CA ASP A 271 -27.04 3.01 -7.76
C ASP A 271 -28.04 1.84 -7.76
N LYS A 272 -28.44 1.36 -8.94
CA LYS A 272 -29.35 0.21 -9.05
C LYS A 272 -28.59 -1.08 -8.72
N PRO A 273 -29.10 -1.93 -7.81
CA PRO A 273 -28.48 -3.21 -7.50
C PRO A 273 -28.31 -4.10 -8.73
N VAL A 274 -27.12 -4.69 -8.87
CA VAL A 274 -26.75 -5.67 -9.89
C VAL A 274 -26.13 -6.91 -9.26
N LEU A 275 -26.33 -8.06 -9.90
CA LEU A 275 -25.59 -9.27 -9.56
C LEU A 275 -24.27 -9.26 -10.33
N MET A 276 -23.17 -9.02 -9.62
CA MET A 276 -21.81 -9.08 -10.14
C MET A 276 -21.29 -10.51 -9.99
N LYS A 277 -20.68 -11.05 -11.05
CA LYS A 277 -20.02 -12.36 -11.04
C LYS A 277 -18.59 -12.24 -11.52
N THR A 278 -17.67 -12.93 -10.84
CA THR A 278 -16.28 -13.11 -11.28
C THR A 278 -15.97 -14.55 -11.64
N THR A 279 -15.13 -14.76 -12.66
CA THR A 279 -14.72 -16.11 -13.09
C THR A 279 -13.51 -16.64 -12.31
N LYS A 280 -12.67 -15.75 -11.77
CA LYS A 280 -11.43 -16.09 -11.06
C LYS A 280 -10.92 -14.93 -10.21
N GLY A 281 -9.87 -15.20 -9.42
CA GLY A 281 -9.12 -14.20 -8.67
C GLY A 281 -9.79 -13.76 -7.36
N ARG A 282 -9.30 -12.66 -6.78
CA ARG A 282 -9.79 -12.12 -5.49
C ARG A 282 -10.82 -10.99 -5.66
N TRP A 283 -11.03 -10.54 -6.89
CA TRP A 283 -11.94 -9.46 -7.24
C TRP A 283 -13.37 -9.70 -6.72
N PRO A 284 -14.06 -8.72 -6.07
CA PRO A 284 -13.79 -7.29 -6.09
C PRO A 284 -12.81 -6.74 -5.06
N THR A 285 -12.17 -7.57 -4.24
CA THR A 285 -11.22 -7.07 -3.22
C THR A 285 -9.83 -7.63 -3.46
N VAL A 286 -8.89 -7.17 -2.65
CA VAL A 286 -7.52 -7.72 -2.62
C VAL A 286 -7.42 -8.90 -1.65
N TRP A 287 -8.51 -9.20 -0.93
CA TRP A 287 -8.54 -10.10 0.22
C TRP A 287 -9.36 -11.37 -0.07
N GLY A 288 -9.05 -12.43 0.68
CA GLY A 288 -9.69 -13.74 0.58
C GLY A 288 -9.15 -14.61 -0.55
N ASP A 289 -9.76 -15.79 -0.69
CA ASP A 289 -9.27 -16.84 -1.61
C ASP A 289 -9.42 -16.45 -3.09
N GLU A 290 -8.55 -17.04 -3.92
CA GLU A 290 -8.64 -16.97 -5.38
C GLU A 290 -9.73 -17.91 -5.88
N LYS A 291 -10.96 -17.39 -5.97
CA LYS A 291 -12.12 -18.15 -6.42
C LYS A 291 -13.18 -17.27 -7.08
N PRO A 292 -14.03 -17.83 -7.95
CA PRO A 292 -15.21 -17.14 -8.46
C PRO A 292 -16.07 -16.56 -7.33
N ARG A 293 -16.63 -15.38 -7.56
CA ARG A 293 -17.50 -14.70 -6.59
C ARG A 293 -18.79 -14.26 -7.25
N GLU A 294 -19.87 -14.34 -6.48
CA GLU A 294 -21.15 -13.74 -6.84
C GLU A 294 -21.61 -12.85 -5.68
N LEU A 295 -21.91 -11.58 -5.98
CA LEU A 295 -22.39 -10.64 -4.97
C LEU A 295 -23.29 -9.57 -5.59
N ILE A 296 -24.19 -9.05 -4.75
CA ILE A 296 -25.06 -7.94 -5.10
C ILE A 296 -24.35 -6.64 -4.69
N THR A 297 -24.26 -5.69 -5.63
CA THR A 297 -23.61 -4.38 -5.44
C THR A 297 -24.17 -3.36 -6.43
N THR A 298 -23.65 -2.15 -6.44
CA THR A 298 -23.94 -1.12 -7.44
C THR A 298 -22.70 -0.80 -8.29
N ARG A 299 -22.92 -0.19 -9.46
CA ARG A 299 -21.80 0.26 -10.31
C ARG A 299 -20.97 1.33 -9.61
N ARG A 300 -21.65 2.24 -8.90
CA ARG A 300 -20.99 3.26 -8.08
C ARG A 300 -20.08 2.64 -7.03
N GLU A 301 -20.58 1.69 -6.25
CA GLU A 301 -19.79 1.05 -5.20
C GLU A 301 -18.49 0.42 -5.72
N LEU A 302 -18.55 -0.23 -6.89
CA LEU A 302 -17.37 -0.83 -7.52
C LEU A 302 -16.31 0.22 -7.91
N LEU A 303 -16.72 1.37 -8.48
CA LEU A 303 -15.77 2.43 -8.78
C LEU A 303 -15.31 3.18 -7.53
N THR A 304 -16.15 3.33 -6.52
CA THR A 304 -15.81 4.07 -5.30
C THR A 304 -14.84 3.28 -4.41
N TRP A 305 -15.09 1.98 -4.21
CA TRP A 305 -14.45 1.21 -3.14
C TRP A 305 -13.55 0.08 -3.62
N THR A 306 -13.69 -0.36 -4.87
CA THR A 306 -13.03 -1.59 -5.32
C THR A 306 -11.99 -1.33 -6.40
N THR A 307 -12.20 -0.35 -7.28
CA THR A 307 -11.41 -0.20 -8.51
C THR A 307 -10.39 0.92 -8.37
N ASP A 308 -9.13 0.68 -8.69
CA ASP A 308 -8.17 1.79 -8.77
C ASP A 308 -8.31 2.49 -10.13
N ILE A 309 -8.53 3.82 -10.08
CA ILE A 309 -8.77 4.64 -11.28
C ILE A 309 -7.68 5.67 -11.54
N GLN A 310 -6.67 5.78 -10.67
CA GLN A 310 -5.69 6.89 -10.72
C GLN A 310 -4.28 6.63 -10.18
N SER A 311 -4.05 5.50 -9.49
CA SER A 311 -2.76 5.21 -8.84
C SER A 311 -1.82 4.40 -9.72
N TYR A 312 -2.36 3.55 -10.62
CA TYR A 312 -1.56 2.67 -11.47
C TYR A 312 -1.33 3.25 -12.86
N ALA A 313 -0.16 2.98 -13.41
CA ALA A 313 0.16 3.35 -14.78
C ALA A 313 -0.65 2.49 -15.78
N PRO A 314 -1.11 3.05 -16.91
CA PRO A 314 -1.95 2.35 -17.87
C PRO A 314 -1.29 1.07 -18.41
N THR A 315 -2.08 0.00 -18.57
CA THR A 315 -1.64 -1.28 -19.14
C THR A 315 -2.01 -1.37 -20.62
N LYS A 316 -1.29 -2.22 -21.39
CA LYS A 316 -1.69 -2.51 -22.77
C LYS A 316 -3.09 -3.13 -22.82
N GLU A 317 -3.45 -3.97 -21.85
CA GLU A 317 -4.77 -4.61 -21.73
C GLU A 317 -5.89 -3.57 -21.61
N LEU A 318 -5.70 -2.55 -20.76
CA LEU A 318 -6.62 -1.43 -20.65
C LEU A 318 -6.79 -0.70 -21.98
N LEU A 319 -5.68 -0.33 -22.63
CA LEU A 319 -5.72 0.36 -23.92
C LEU A 319 -6.37 -0.51 -25.00
N ARG A 320 -6.17 -1.83 -24.97
CA ARG A 320 -6.77 -2.78 -25.92
C ARG A 320 -8.28 -2.88 -25.76
N VAL A 321 -8.79 -2.88 -24.53
CA VAL A 321 -10.24 -2.82 -24.26
C VAL A 321 -10.81 -1.51 -24.79
N ILE A 322 -10.17 -0.37 -24.51
CA ILE A 322 -10.61 0.94 -25.00
C ILE A 322 -10.55 0.99 -26.55
N ALA A 323 -9.54 0.38 -27.17
CA ALA A 323 -9.41 0.31 -28.63
C ALA A 323 -10.56 -0.45 -29.30
N GLU A 324 -11.03 -1.54 -28.66
CA GLU A 324 -12.11 -2.35 -29.21
C GLU A 324 -13.39 -1.53 -29.40
N HIS A 325 -13.70 -0.71 -28.41
CA HIS A 325 -14.92 0.06 -28.30
C HIS A 325 -14.83 1.48 -28.86
N ALA A 326 -13.67 1.87 -29.40
CA ALA A 326 -13.49 3.14 -30.09
C ALA A 326 -14.19 3.12 -31.46
N THR A 327 -15.15 4.02 -31.65
CA THR A 327 -15.92 4.14 -32.91
C THR A 327 -15.21 5.00 -33.96
N ALA A 328 -14.37 5.95 -33.54
CA ALA A 328 -13.59 6.77 -34.44
C ALA A 328 -12.35 6.00 -34.95
N PRO A 329 -12.15 5.86 -36.29
CA PRO A 329 -11.05 5.07 -36.84
C PRO A 329 -9.66 5.55 -36.40
N ASN A 330 -9.48 6.87 -36.28
CA ASN A 330 -8.22 7.47 -35.86
C ASN A 330 -7.88 7.15 -34.40
N GLU A 331 -8.86 7.26 -33.48
CA GLU A 331 -8.68 6.89 -32.07
C GLU A 331 -8.36 5.40 -31.92
N LYS A 332 -9.13 4.55 -32.62
CA LYS A 332 -8.90 3.10 -32.64
C LYS A 332 -7.49 2.78 -33.14
N LYS A 333 -7.05 3.41 -34.23
CA LYS A 333 -5.71 3.18 -34.79
C LYS A 333 -4.60 3.56 -33.81
N ILE A 334 -4.72 4.70 -33.12
CA ILE A 334 -3.75 5.15 -32.11
C ILE A 334 -3.69 4.15 -30.94
N LEU A 335 -4.83 3.75 -30.39
CA LEU A 335 -4.88 2.80 -29.28
C LEU A 335 -4.32 1.43 -29.67
N MET A 336 -4.68 0.93 -30.86
CA MET A 336 -4.13 -0.32 -31.39
C MET A 336 -2.61 -0.23 -31.60
N TYR A 337 -2.10 0.92 -32.04
CA TYR A 337 -0.67 1.17 -32.17
C TYR A 337 0.03 1.09 -30.81
N LEU A 338 -0.49 1.72 -29.75
CA LEU A 338 0.07 1.62 -28.39
C LEU A 338 0.07 0.18 -27.84
N CYS A 339 -0.86 -0.66 -28.31
CA CYS A 339 -0.96 -2.08 -27.97
C CYS A 339 -0.10 -3.01 -28.85
N SER A 340 0.59 -2.50 -29.88
CA SER A 340 1.36 -3.27 -30.87
C SER A 340 2.84 -3.44 -30.51
N ASN A 341 3.57 -4.15 -31.37
CA ASN A 341 5.04 -4.20 -31.33
C ASN A 341 5.64 -2.84 -31.74
N GLU A 342 5.09 -2.22 -32.78
CA GLU A 342 5.60 -0.97 -33.35
C GLU A 342 5.42 0.22 -32.41
N GLY A 343 4.39 0.19 -31.56
CA GLY A 343 4.15 1.20 -30.52
C GLY A 343 4.74 0.86 -29.15
N ALA A 344 5.48 -0.25 -29.00
CA ALA A 344 6.02 -0.68 -27.70
C ALA A 344 6.90 0.39 -27.05
N SER A 345 7.69 1.10 -27.86
CA SER A 345 8.56 2.18 -27.43
C SER A 345 7.78 3.38 -26.89
N ILE A 346 6.77 3.84 -27.63
CA ILE A 346 5.91 4.96 -27.21
C ILE A 346 5.08 4.58 -25.99
N PHE A 347 4.59 3.33 -25.93
CA PHE A 347 3.90 2.83 -24.76
C PHE A 347 4.80 2.80 -23.51
N ALA A 348 6.08 2.46 -23.64
CA ALA A 348 7.03 2.48 -22.53
C ALA A 348 7.22 3.90 -21.98
N ASP A 349 7.37 4.90 -22.86
CA ASP A 349 7.46 6.32 -22.47
C ASP A 349 6.14 6.80 -21.84
N PHE A 350 5.01 6.45 -22.44
CA PHE A 350 3.67 6.74 -21.93
C PHE A 350 3.45 6.18 -20.52
N ARG A 351 3.87 4.93 -20.28
CA ARG A 351 3.76 4.26 -18.98
C ARG A 351 4.76 4.80 -17.95
N GLY A 352 5.96 5.22 -18.38
CA GLY A 352 7.01 5.76 -17.53
C GLY A 352 6.82 7.25 -17.13
N GLY A 353 5.93 7.94 -17.83
CA GLY A 353 5.59 9.36 -17.67
C GLY A 353 4.77 9.71 -16.41
N PRO A 354 4.09 10.87 -16.39
CA PRO A 354 3.22 11.24 -15.28
C PRO A 354 2.12 10.20 -15.08
N HIS A 355 1.63 10.01 -13.85
CA HIS A 355 0.56 9.05 -13.56
C HIS A 355 -0.71 9.42 -14.35
N VAL A 356 -0.95 8.75 -15.48
CA VAL A 356 -2.13 8.94 -16.32
C VAL A 356 -3.32 8.21 -15.71
N THR A 357 -4.45 8.91 -15.53
CA THR A 357 -5.65 8.33 -14.90
C THR A 357 -6.56 7.66 -15.92
N LEU A 358 -7.45 6.78 -15.46
CA LEU A 358 -8.47 6.18 -16.31
C LEU A 358 -9.38 7.25 -16.94
N SER A 359 -9.80 8.24 -16.14
CA SER A 359 -10.59 9.37 -16.62
C SER A 359 -9.88 10.12 -17.76
N GLN A 360 -8.57 10.37 -17.63
CA GLN A 360 -7.79 11.05 -18.66
C GLN A 360 -7.76 10.27 -19.98
N ILE A 361 -7.59 8.94 -19.93
CA ILE A 361 -7.59 8.11 -21.15
C ILE A 361 -8.96 8.11 -21.82
N LEU A 362 -10.03 7.92 -21.05
CA LEU A 362 -11.38 7.91 -21.62
C LEU A 362 -11.77 9.27 -22.22
N ASN A 363 -11.33 10.38 -21.63
CA ASN A 363 -11.52 11.71 -22.20
C ASN A 363 -10.60 12.00 -23.40
N ALA A 364 -9.41 11.40 -23.44
CA ALA A 364 -8.49 11.53 -24.57
C ALA A 364 -9.03 10.83 -25.83
N PHE A 365 -9.77 9.73 -25.65
CA PHE A 365 -10.39 8.92 -26.70
C PHE A 365 -11.92 8.87 -26.55
N PRO A 366 -12.62 10.00 -26.75
CA PRO A 366 -14.04 10.16 -26.43
C PRO A 366 -14.98 9.30 -27.27
N SER A 367 -14.52 8.74 -28.39
CA SER A 367 -15.34 7.84 -29.23
C SER A 367 -15.48 6.43 -28.66
N SER A 368 -14.75 6.13 -27.57
CA SER A 368 -14.73 4.82 -26.91
C SER A 368 -15.59 4.78 -25.66
N HIS A 369 -16.54 3.85 -25.64
CA HIS A 369 -17.44 3.62 -24.51
C HIS A 369 -17.44 2.13 -24.11
N PRO A 370 -16.34 1.62 -23.52
CA PRO A 370 -16.25 0.21 -23.17
C PRO A 370 -17.30 -0.17 -22.12
N PRO A 371 -17.90 -1.38 -22.20
CA PRO A 371 -18.72 -1.93 -21.14
C PRO A 371 -17.95 -1.95 -19.82
N MET A 372 -18.61 -1.50 -18.75
CA MET A 372 -17.96 -1.34 -17.45
C MET A 372 -17.39 -2.65 -16.90
N ASP A 373 -18.08 -3.77 -17.08
CA ASP A 373 -17.62 -5.09 -16.64
C ASP A 373 -16.36 -5.56 -17.39
N GLN A 374 -16.23 -5.28 -18.68
CA GLN A 374 -14.99 -5.51 -19.42
C GLN A 374 -13.86 -4.62 -18.93
N LEU A 375 -14.15 -3.34 -18.64
CA LEU A 375 -13.17 -2.42 -18.08
C LEU A 375 -12.68 -2.92 -16.70
N LEU A 376 -13.59 -3.32 -15.82
CA LEU A 376 -13.25 -3.86 -14.50
C LEU A 376 -12.44 -5.16 -14.57
N SER A 377 -12.54 -5.92 -15.67
CA SER A 377 -11.77 -7.16 -15.87
C SER A 377 -10.27 -6.92 -16.04
N VAL A 378 -9.86 -5.70 -16.41
CA VAL A 378 -8.46 -5.32 -16.67
C VAL A 378 -7.95 -4.23 -15.71
N GLN A 379 -8.81 -3.72 -14.82
CA GLN A 379 -8.42 -2.72 -13.84
C GLN A 379 -7.82 -3.36 -12.58
N ALA A 380 -6.88 -2.63 -11.97
CA ALA A 380 -6.31 -3.03 -10.69
C ALA A 380 -7.30 -2.77 -9.55
N GLN A 381 -7.17 -3.57 -8.50
CA GLN A 381 -7.95 -3.37 -7.28
C GLN A 381 -7.46 -2.15 -6.50
N LEU A 382 -8.40 -1.48 -5.82
CA LEU A 382 -8.12 -0.38 -4.92
C LEU A 382 -7.52 -0.92 -3.63
N MET A 383 -6.23 -0.66 -3.43
CA MET A 383 -5.50 -1.12 -2.24
C MET A 383 -5.85 -0.28 -1.00
N PRO A 384 -5.89 -0.85 0.22
CA PRO A 384 -5.84 -0.05 1.43
C PRO A 384 -4.50 0.70 1.53
N ARG A 385 -4.52 1.86 2.19
CA ARG A 385 -3.30 2.65 2.47
C ARG A 385 -2.94 2.56 3.95
N PHE A 386 -1.67 2.38 4.25
CA PHE A 386 -1.20 2.20 5.62
C PHE A 386 -0.54 3.48 6.16
N TYR A 387 -0.76 3.75 7.44
CA TYR A 387 -0.25 4.93 8.13
C TYR A 387 0.25 4.55 9.52
N SER A 388 1.48 4.97 9.84
CA SER A 388 2.12 4.70 11.12
C SER A 388 1.54 5.58 12.23
N LEU A 389 1.35 5.01 13.41
CA LEU A 389 0.87 5.71 14.60
C LEU A 389 1.93 6.69 15.11
N SER A 390 1.51 7.88 15.52
CA SER A 390 2.37 8.99 15.96
C SER A 390 2.24 9.35 17.45
N ASN A 391 1.57 8.50 18.22
CA ASN A 391 1.44 8.58 19.67
C ASN A 391 1.72 7.22 20.33
N ASP A 392 1.75 7.19 21.67
CA ASP A 392 1.58 5.97 22.44
C ASP A 392 0.08 5.73 22.72
N PRO A 393 -0.56 4.73 22.07
CA PRO A 393 -1.99 4.48 22.25
C PRO A 393 -2.36 3.99 23.66
N THR A 394 -1.39 3.41 24.40
CA THR A 394 -1.64 2.93 25.76
C THR A 394 -1.82 4.07 26.77
N GLU A 395 -1.30 5.25 26.43
CA GLU A 395 -1.32 6.43 27.29
C GLU A 395 -2.31 7.50 26.82
N SER A 396 -2.80 7.38 25.59
CA SER A 396 -3.71 8.34 24.97
C SER A 396 -5.16 8.09 25.41
N TYR A 397 -5.37 8.24 26.72
CA TYR A 397 -6.69 8.36 27.33
C TYR A 397 -6.94 9.85 27.61
N THR A 398 -7.83 10.49 26.85
CA THR A 398 -8.17 11.87 27.15
C THR A 398 -9.09 11.87 28.37
N LEU A 399 -8.62 12.33 29.54
CA LEU A 399 -9.48 12.72 30.67
C LEU A 399 -10.05 14.13 30.41
N ARG A 400 -10.78 14.31 29.30
CA ARG A 400 -11.57 15.51 29.09
C ARG A 400 -13.03 15.10 29.21
N GLU A 401 -13.74 15.74 30.13
CA GLU A 401 -15.20 15.57 30.32
C GLU A 401 -15.66 14.24 30.96
N HIS A 402 -14.92 13.68 31.91
CA HIS A 402 -15.36 12.50 32.70
C HIS A 402 -15.62 11.21 31.88
N ALA A 403 -15.23 11.16 30.60
CA ALA A 403 -15.32 9.99 29.74
C ALA A 403 -13.92 9.57 29.25
N GLN A 404 -13.55 8.31 29.48
CA GLN A 404 -12.29 7.75 29.02
C GLN A 404 -12.39 7.44 27.51
N ARG A 405 -11.71 8.24 26.67
CA ARG A 405 -11.63 8.00 25.23
C ARG A 405 -10.28 7.43 24.83
N ARG A 406 -10.28 6.38 24.01
CA ARG A 406 -9.06 5.80 23.42
C ARG A 406 -8.76 6.51 22.10
N LEU A 407 -7.62 7.18 22.01
CA LEU A 407 -7.21 7.91 20.81
C LEU A 407 -5.96 7.30 20.18
N ILE A 408 -5.96 7.23 18.85
CA ILE A 408 -4.76 7.01 18.05
C ILE A 408 -4.50 8.23 17.19
N GLU A 409 -3.23 8.56 16.99
CA GLU A 409 -2.83 9.76 16.26
C GLU A 409 -2.02 9.37 15.04
N ILE A 410 -2.25 10.03 13.90
CA ILE A 410 -1.45 9.84 12.67
C ILE A 410 -1.09 11.19 12.05
N ALA A 411 -0.06 11.19 11.21
CA ALA A 411 0.25 12.30 10.32
C ALA A 411 0.17 11.86 8.85
N VAL A 412 -0.40 12.71 8.00
CA VAL A 412 -0.59 12.44 6.57
C VAL A 412 -0.11 13.63 5.76
N THR A 413 0.94 13.45 4.96
CA THR A 413 1.33 14.42 3.94
C THR A 413 0.53 14.19 2.66
N VAL A 414 -0.06 15.25 2.12
CA VAL A 414 -0.80 15.20 0.86
C VAL A 414 0.17 14.97 -0.29
N HIS A 415 -0.13 13.95 -1.10
CA HIS A 415 0.64 13.64 -2.29
C HIS A 415 -0.06 14.25 -3.48
N ASP A 416 0.60 15.17 -4.16
CA ASP A 416 0.06 15.88 -5.32
C ASP A 416 0.70 15.39 -6.62
N SER A 417 -0.14 15.28 -7.65
CA SER A 417 0.25 14.90 -9.01
C SER A 417 -0.37 15.87 -10.02
N MET A 418 0.32 16.10 -11.14
CA MET A 418 -0.22 16.92 -12.23
C MET A 418 -1.48 16.30 -12.82
N ASP A 419 -2.55 17.07 -12.89
CA ASP A 419 -3.85 16.68 -13.45
C ASP A 419 -4.14 17.45 -14.74
N TRP A 420 -4.64 16.73 -15.75
CA TRP A 420 -4.88 17.30 -17.08
C TRP A 420 -5.97 18.38 -17.10
N ARG A 421 -6.90 18.35 -16.14
CA ARG A 421 -8.08 19.22 -16.12
C ARG A 421 -8.00 20.28 -15.04
N ARG A 422 -7.54 19.92 -13.85
CA ARG A 422 -7.49 20.78 -12.65
C ARG A 422 -6.09 21.32 -12.37
N GLY A 423 -5.09 20.96 -13.17
CA GLY A 423 -3.68 21.28 -12.96
C GLY A 423 -3.04 20.36 -11.92
N CYS A 424 -3.69 20.13 -10.77
CA CYS A 424 -3.21 19.24 -9.73
C CYS A 424 -4.34 18.36 -9.15
N ARG A 425 -3.99 17.14 -8.74
CA ARG A 425 -4.84 16.24 -7.97
C ARG A 425 -4.06 15.62 -6.83
N ALA A 426 -4.75 15.38 -5.72
CA ALA A 426 -4.22 14.62 -4.61
C ALA A 426 -4.33 13.10 -4.87
N GLY A 427 -3.44 12.31 -4.28
CA GLY A 427 -3.51 10.85 -4.29
C GLY A 427 -4.76 10.32 -3.57
N VAL A 428 -5.18 9.09 -3.84
CA VAL A 428 -6.43 8.52 -3.30
C VAL A 428 -6.51 8.64 -1.77
N GLY A 429 -5.53 8.06 -1.07
CA GLY A 429 -5.52 8.00 0.39
C GLY A 429 -5.30 9.37 1.04
N SER A 430 -4.21 10.05 0.67
CA SER A 430 -3.87 11.34 1.29
C SER A 430 -4.82 12.47 0.89
N GLY A 431 -5.37 12.45 -0.33
CA GLY A 431 -6.43 13.35 -0.76
C GLY A 431 -7.76 13.08 -0.06
N PHE A 432 -8.09 11.83 0.25
CA PHE A 432 -9.23 11.51 1.11
C PHE A 432 -9.05 12.12 2.50
N PHE A 433 -7.89 11.94 3.14
CA PHE A 433 -7.60 12.56 4.43
C PHE A 433 -7.69 14.09 4.38
N GLU A 434 -7.16 14.73 3.35
CA GLU A 434 -7.28 16.18 3.16
C GLU A 434 -8.74 16.63 3.09
N ARG A 435 -9.58 15.95 2.28
CA ARG A 435 -11.01 16.28 2.20
C ARG A 435 -11.70 16.12 3.55
N GLN A 436 -11.38 15.07 4.30
CA GLN A 436 -11.95 14.85 5.64
C GLN A 436 -11.47 15.89 6.66
N ALA A 437 -10.20 16.28 6.63
CA ALA A 437 -9.66 17.36 7.44
C ALA A 437 -10.38 18.68 7.17
N HIS A 438 -10.51 19.07 5.91
CA HIS A 438 -11.24 20.29 5.54
C HIS A 438 -12.72 20.24 5.92
N LYS A 439 -13.39 19.09 5.73
CA LYS A 439 -14.78 18.90 6.16
C LYS A 439 -14.92 19.12 7.66
N PHE A 440 -14.03 18.52 8.46
CA PHE A 440 -14.01 18.66 9.91
C PHE A 440 -13.73 20.09 10.37
N MET A 441 -12.67 20.73 9.83
CA MET A 441 -12.29 22.10 10.18
C MET A 441 -13.37 23.12 9.81
N ARG A 442 -14.03 22.96 8.65
CA ARG A 442 -15.16 23.82 8.25
C ARG A 442 -16.34 23.67 9.19
N ALA A 443 -16.66 22.44 9.62
CA ALA A 443 -17.72 22.18 10.58
C ALA A 443 -17.42 22.82 11.94
N GLN A 444 -16.18 22.69 12.44
CA GLN A 444 -15.74 23.38 13.67
C GLN A 444 -15.83 24.90 13.55
N ALA A 445 -15.39 25.47 12.42
CA ALA A 445 -15.48 26.90 12.16
C ALA A 445 -16.94 27.40 12.08
N ALA A 446 -17.88 26.54 11.68
CA ALA A 446 -19.32 26.80 11.71
C ALA A 446 -19.96 26.64 13.10
N GLY A 447 -19.17 26.30 14.13
CA GLY A 447 -19.63 26.17 15.52
C GLY A 447 -20.03 24.75 15.94
N GLU A 448 -19.85 23.74 15.09
CA GLU A 448 -20.12 22.34 15.44
C GLU A 448 -19.03 21.81 16.39
N ARG A 449 -19.41 21.49 17.64
CA ARG A 449 -18.47 21.05 18.68
C ARG A 449 -17.89 19.66 18.44
N ALA A 450 -18.66 18.77 17.81
CA ALA A 450 -18.28 17.37 17.57
C ALA A 450 -18.68 16.90 16.17
N PRO A 451 -18.00 17.38 15.11
CA PRO A 451 -18.28 16.99 13.74
C PRO A 451 -18.28 15.48 13.54
N GLN A 452 -19.32 14.98 12.86
CA GLN A 452 -19.47 13.57 12.52
C GLN A 452 -18.73 13.24 11.21
N VAL A 453 -17.40 13.27 11.27
CA VAL A 453 -16.51 12.91 10.15
C VAL A 453 -15.73 11.66 10.51
N PHE A 454 -15.67 10.70 9.60
CA PHE A 454 -15.18 9.35 9.88
C PHE A 454 -14.11 8.90 8.88
N ILE A 455 -13.25 8.00 9.35
CA ILE A 455 -12.18 7.34 8.59
C ILE A 455 -12.43 5.83 8.63
N PRO A 456 -12.70 5.16 7.50
CA PRO A 456 -12.85 3.71 7.45
C PRO A 456 -11.49 3.03 7.57
N MET A 457 -11.16 2.59 8.79
CA MET A 457 -9.86 2.03 9.12
C MET A 457 -9.96 0.63 9.74
N PHE A 458 -8.86 -0.09 9.73
CA PHE A 458 -8.68 -1.33 10.47
C PHE A 458 -7.25 -1.34 11.03
N LYS A 459 -7.01 -2.14 12.06
CA LYS A 459 -5.66 -2.27 12.60
C LYS A 459 -4.72 -2.88 11.56
N GLY A 460 -3.52 -2.30 11.42
CA GLY A 460 -2.53 -2.78 10.46
C GLY A 460 -2.11 -4.22 10.74
N LEU A 461 -2.19 -5.07 9.70
CA LEU A 461 -1.90 -6.50 9.79
C LEU A 461 -0.40 -6.82 9.70
N MET A 462 0.41 -5.86 9.28
CA MET A 462 1.84 -6.08 9.09
C MET A 462 2.55 -5.96 10.44
N ALA A 463 3.47 -6.90 10.69
CA ALA A 463 4.45 -6.76 11.76
C ALA A 463 5.31 -5.53 11.44
N ASN A 464 4.88 -4.34 11.88
CA ASN A 464 5.68 -3.14 11.71
C ASN A 464 6.98 -3.35 12.51
N PRO A 465 8.16 -3.31 11.86
CA PRO A 465 9.44 -3.45 12.55
C PRO A 465 9.62 -2.43 13.69
N LEU A 466 9.03 -1.23 13.56
CA LEU A 466 8.99 -0.22 14.62
C LEU A 466 8.23 -0.73 15.84
N ALA A 467 7.14 -1.48 15.67
CA ALA A 467 6.30 -1.93 16.76
C ALA A 467 6.89 -3.09 17.60
N LYS A 468 8.15 -3.47 17.38
CA LYS A 468 8.84 -4.50 18.17
C LYS A 468 9.08 -3.97 19.58
N GLN A 469 8.63 -4.73 20.60
CA GLN A 469 8.94 -4.40 21.98
C GLN A 469 10.37 -4.84 22.30
N PHE A 470 11.08 -4.02 23.06
CA PHE A 470 12.46 -4.27 23.45
C PHE A 470 12.55 -4.37 24.97
N ASN A 471 13.34 -5.33 25.45
CA ASN A 471 13.48 -5.62 26.89
C ASN A 471 14.31 -4.58 27.66
N SER A 472 15.00 -3.68 26.95
CA SER A 472 16.05 -2.82 27.49
C SER A 472 15.95 -1.39 26.96
N ASP A 473 16.09 -0.42 27.87
CA ASP A 473 16.07 1.00 27.54
C ASP A 473 17.47 1.53 27.12
N GLY A 474 18.02 0.91 26.07
CA GLY A 474 19.30 1.28 25.46
C GLY A 474 19.25 2.59 24.64
N PRO A 475 20.41 3.11 24.22
CA PRO A 475 20.49 4.34 23.43
C PRO A 475 19.84 4.17 22.04
N MET A 476 19.17 5.20 21.52
CA MET A 476 18.51 5.15 20.22
C MET A 476 18.73 6.40 19.36
N LEU A 477 18.93 6.18 18.06
CA LEU A 477 18.94 7.22 17.03
C LEU A 477 17.73 7.06 16.12
N LEU A 478 16.92 8.11 15.99
CA LEU A 478 15.70 8.14 15.18
C LEU A 478 15.91 9.10 14.01
N ILE A 479 15.97 8.59 12.78
CA ILE A 479 16.27 9.37 11.57
C ILE A 479 15.00 9.45 10.73
N GLY A 480 14.36 10.61 10.71
CA GLY A 480 13.07 10.81 10.05
C GLY A 480 13.08 12.01 9.12
N ALA A 481 12.60 11.85 7.88
CA ALA A 481 12.46 12.97 6.93
C ALA A 481 10.98 13.28 6.65
N GLY A 482 10.61 14.56 6.74
CA GLY A 482 9.23 15.02 6.59
C GLY A 482 8.29 14.31 7.55
N VAL A 483 7.22 13.71 7.03
CA VAL A 483 6.26 12.90 7.83
C VAL A 483 6.86 11.62 8.40
N GLY A 484 8.06 11.21 7.97
CA GLY A 484 8.82 10.11 8.58
C GLY A 484 9.16 10.31 10.06
N ILE A 485 9.06 11.54 10.57
CA ILE A 485 9.21 11.81 12.01
C ILE A 485 8.00 11.35 12.83
N ALA A 486 6.84 11.14 12.20
CA ALA A 486 5.58 10.88 12.88
C ALA A 486 5.62 9.66 13.82
N PRO A 487 6.08 8.46 13.40
CA PRO A 487 6.14 7.32 14.31
C PRO A 487 7.06 7.57 15.51
N PHE A 488 8.14 8.33 15.33
CA PHE A 488 9.10 8.65 16.39
C PHE A 488 8.52 9.52 17.50
N ARG A 489 7.47 10.29 17.23
CA ARG A 489 6.79 11.09 18.25
C ARG A 489 6.31 10.23 19.44
N GLY A 490 5.67 9.10 19.16
CA GLY A 490 5.25 8.16 20.21
C GLY A 490 6.44 7.54 20.98
N PHE A 491 7.51 7.17 20.28
CA PHE A 491 8.73 6.60 20.91
C PHE A 491 9.38 7.58 21.89
N VAL A 492 9.58 8.82 21.44
CA VAL A 492 10.26 9.82 22.26
C VAL A 492 9.39 10.24 23.44
N GLN A 493 8.08 10.48 23.24
CA GLN A 493 7.17 10.80 24.34
C GLN A 493 7.17 9.71 25.42
N ARG A 494 7.13 8.43 25.03
CA ARG A 494 7.23 7.30 25.95
C ARG A 494 8.58 7.27 26.68
N ARG A 495 9.68 7.53 25.98
CA ARG A 495 11.03 7.51 26.57
C ARG A 495 11.29 8.68 27.51
N LEU A 496 10.89 9.90 27.15
CA LEU A 496 11.15 11.09 27.96
C LEU A 496 10.38 11.10 29.29
N LYS A 497 9.35 10.28 29.44
CA LYS A 497 8.66 10.06 30.73
C LYS A 497 9.50 9.32 31.76
N GLN A 498 10.48 8.51 31.32
CA GLN A 498 11.38 7.82 32.22
C GLN A 498 12.54 8.75 32.60
N ALA A 499 12.73 9.00 33.89
CA ALA A 499 13.60 10.06 34.45
C ALA A 499 15.11 9.99 34.11
N ASN A 500 15.58 9.06 33.27
CA ASN A 500 16.99 8.88 32.89
C ASN A 500 17.20 8.63 31.38
N CYS A 501 16.19 8.93 30.54
CA CYS A 501 16.19 8.54 29.13
C CYS A 501 16.41 9.69 28.14
N ALA A 502 16.37 10.96 28.58
CA ALA A 502 16.62 12.10 27.70
C ALA A 502 18.00 12.01 27.02
N ASN A 503 19.03 11.62 27.77
CA ASN A 503 20.42 11.50 27.31
C ASN A 503 20.68 10.19 26.53
N LYS A 504 19.64 9.48 26.12
CA LYS A 504 19.69 8.17 25.46
C LYS A 504 18.83 8.13 24.19
N VAL A 505 18.27 9.25 23.76
CA VAL A 505 17.41 9.35 22.60
C VAL A 505 17.86 10.54 21.78
N TRP A 506 18.15 10.29 20.50
CA TRP A 506 18.54 11.31 19.54
C TRP A 506 17.66 11.23 18.32
N VAL A 507 17.28 12.37 17.78
CA VAL A 507 16.37 12.50 16.64
C VAL A 507 17.02 13.39 15.58
N LEU A 508 17.14 12.88 14.36
CA LEU A 508 17.52 13.67 13.18
C LEU A 508 16.27 13.88 12.32
N GLN A 509 15.77 15.12 12.28
CA GLN A 509 14.58 15.49 11.50
C GLN A 509 14.99 16.23 10.22
N GLY A 510 14.80 15.59 9.07
CA GLY A 510 15.02 16.21 7.76
C GLY A 510 13.80 16.97 7.27
N ILE A 511 13.94 18.26 6.97
CA ILE A 511 12.88 19.11 6.40
C ILE A 511 13.42 20.03 5.30
N ARG A 512 12.56 20.80 4.64
CA ARG A 512 12.97 21.81 3.66
C ARG A 512 13.40 23.10 4.34
N ASP A 513 12.50 23.66 5.14
CA ASP A 513 12.62 24.96 5.80
C ASP A 513 11.84 24.89 7.12
N SER A 514 12.50 25.20 8.24
CA SER A 514 11.89 25.12 9.57
C SER A 514 10.77 26.11 9.81
N LEU A 515 10.71 27.20 9.05
CA LEU A 515 9.66 28.20 9.20
C LEU A 515 8.30 27.66 8.78
N VAL A 516 8.25 26.72 7.83
CA VAL A 516 7.00 26.24 7.19
C VAL A 516 6.78 24.73 7.24
N ASP A 517 7.85 23.93 7.24
CA ASP A 517 7.80 22.47 7.08
C ASP A 517 8.15 21.69 8.37
N GLU A 518 8.55 22.36 9.46
CA GLU A 518 8.87 21.69 10.73
C GLU A 518 7.60 21.23 11.45
N ILE A 519 7.23 19.97 11.24
CA ILE A 519 6.10 19.36 11.94
C ILE A 519 6.47 18.96 13.37
N TYR A 520 5.49 19.07 14.27
CA TYR A 520 5.60 18.75 15.70
C TYR A 520 6.67 19.56 16.46
N SER A 521 7.01 20.77 16.00
CA SER A 521 7.87 21.68 16.75
C SER A 521 7.22 22.05 18.09
N GLY A 522 7.97 21.97 19.19
CA GLY A 522 7.50 22.27 20.55
C GLY A 522 6.72 21.15 21.24
N GLU A 523 6.52 19.99 20.58
CA GLU A 523 5.76 18.85 21.13
C GLU A 523 6.64 17.76 21.77
N TRP A 524 7.96 17.94 21.81
CA TRP A 524 8.91 16.95 22.33
C TRP A 524 9.32 17.18 23.79
N GLY A 525 8.73 18.18 24.46
CA GLY A 525 8.97 18.49 25.86
C GLY A 525 10.21 19.37 26.09
N VAL A 526 10.61 19.52 27.35
CA VAL A 526 11.66 20.48 27.76
C VAL A 526 13.06 20.16 27.24
N HIS A 527 13.31 18.92 26.82
CA HIS A 527 14.59 18.46 26.29
C HIS A 527 14.65 18.47 24.76
N GLU A 528 13.70 19.13 24.07
CA GLU A 528 13.62 19.09 22.61
C GLU A 528 14.92 19.52 21.91
N GLU A 529 15.58 20.58 22.38
CA GLU A 529 16.83 21.07 21.80
C GLU A 529 18.01 20.10 22.02
N GLU A 530 17.98 19.29 23.08
CA GLU A 530 19.01 18.29 23.41
C GLU A 530 18.80 16.99 22.62
N VAL A 531 17.54 16.64 22.35
CA VAL A 531 17.13 15.38 21.72
C VAL A 531 17.02 15.49 20.21
N LYS A 532 16.54 16.63 19.69
CA LYS A 532 16.12 16.78 18.29
C LYS A 532 17.01 17.75 17.52
N ARG A 533 17.63 17.23 16.46
CA ARG A 533 18.39 18.01 15.48
C ARG A 533 17.60 18.15 14.18
N VAL A 534 17.29 19.39 13.80
CA VAL A 534 16.62 19.71 12.53
C VAL A 534 17.64 19.95 11.43
N VAL A 535 17.50 19.25 10.30
CA VAL A 535 18.35 19.34 9.12
C VAL A 535 17.55 19.91 7.96
N GLN A 536 18.01 21.04 7.40
CA GLN A 536 17.26 21.82 6.42
C GLN A 536 17.87 21.72 5.03
N SER A 537 17.10 21.22 4.06
CA SER A 537 17.56 20.98 2.70
C SER A 537 17.52 22.21 1.79
N ARG A 538 16.78 23.27 2.15
CA ARG A 538 16.58 24.45 1.29
C ARG A 538 17.03 25.77 1.91
N VAL A 539 17.64 25.74 3.08
CA VAL A 539 18.13 26.92 3.79
C VAL A 539 19.66 26.90 3.86
N GLY A 540 20.30 28.05 3.59
CA GLY A 540 21.76 28.18 3.61
C GLY A 540 22.43 27.33 2.54
N THR A 541 23.41 26.51 2.93
CA THR A 541 24.08 25.59 1.99
C THR A 541 23.23 24.37 1.62
N GLY A 542 22.11 24.13 2.31
CA GLY A 542 21.27 22.94 2.15
C GLY A 542 21.97 21.67 2.62
N LYS A 543 21.34 20.90 3.49
CA LYS A 543 21.81 19.57 3.91
C LYS A 543 20.63 18.61 4.05
N TYR A 544 20.90 17.33 3.93
CA TYR A 544 19.98 16.25 4.22
C TYR A 544 20.47 15.42 5.40
N VAL A 545 19.61 14.51 5.87
CA VAL A 545 19.87 13.71 7.07
C VAL A 545 21.09 12.82 6.92
N GLN A 546 21.40 12.32 5.72
CA GLN A 546 22.58 11.48 5.51
C GLN A 546 23.90 12.24 5.71
N GLU A 547 23.98 13.53 5.37
CA GLU A 547 25.17 14.31 5.70
C GLU A 547 25.27 14.58 7.21
N GLU A 548 24.15 14.71 7.92
CA GLU A 548 24.16 14.85 9.38
C GLU A 548 24.53 13.54 10.09
N VAL A 549 24.15 12.38 9.54
CA VAL A 549 24.62 11.06 10.00
C VAL A 549 26.15 10.98 9.94
N MET A 550 26.76 11.43 8.84
CA MET A 550 28.22 11.50 8.73
C MET A 550 28.84 12.49 9.71
N ASN A 551 28.25 13.69 9.89
CA ASN A 551 28.76 14.68 10.84
C ASN A 551 28.71 14.17 12.29
N GLN A 552 27.78 13.26 12.60
CA GLN A 552 27.62 12.66 13.92
C GLN A 552 28.12 11.20 13.95
N SER A 553 29.13 10.86 13.14
CA SER A 553 29.65 9.50 13.00
C SER A 553 30.07 8.85 14.33
N ASP A 554 30.66 9.62 15.25
CA ASP A 554 31.02 9.13 16.59
C ASP A 554 29.78 8.71 17.42
N LEU A 555 28.70 9.49 17.35
CA LEU A 555 27.44 9.18 18.04
C LEU A 555 26.78 7.95 17.42
N VAL A 556 26.69 7.91 16.10
CA VAL A 556 26.13 6.77 15.35
C VAL A 556 26.88 5.48 15.73
N TRP A 557 28.21 5.53 15.73
CA TRP A 557 29.06 4.40 16.09
C TRP A 557 28.91 3.98 17.55
N TYR A 558 28.86 4.94 18.48
CA TYR A 558 28.61 4.68 19.90
C TYR A 558 27.27 3.96 20.12
N ILE A 559 26.21 4.43 19.46
CA ILE A 559 24.87 3.85 19.59
C ILE A 559 24.88 2.42 19.05
N ILE A 560 25.28 2.19 17.80
CA ILE A 560 25.13 0.84 17.20
C ILE A 560 26.03 -0.24 17.83
N ASN A 561 27.12 0.16 18.49
CA ASN A 561 28.00 -0.75 19.23
C ASN A 561 27.59 -0.94 20.70
N SER A 562 26.67 -0.12 21.21
CA SER A 562 26.09 -0.38 22.53
C SER A 562 25.30 -1.69 22.52
N LEU A 563 25.33 -2.43 23.64
CA LEU A 563 24.68 -3.75 23.77
C LEU A 563 23.21 -3.71 23.31
N ASP A 564 22.50 -2.67 23.73
CA ASP A 564 21.08 -2.43 23.48
C ASP A 564 20.81 -1.21 22.58
N GLY A 565 21.82 -0.77 21.83
CA GLY A 565 21.72 0.41 20.99
C GLY A 565 20.95 0.15 19.69
N ARG A 566 20.16 1.14 19.25
CA ARG A 566 19.25 1.00 18.10
C ARG A 566 19.24 2.22 17.20
N ILE A 567 19.12 1.98 15.90
CA ILE A 567 18.95 3.02 14.88
C ILE A 567 17.67 2.73 14.11
N PHE A 568 16.80 3.73 14.03
CA PHE A 568 15.55 3.68 13.32
C PHE A 568 15.56 4.69 12.17
N VAL A 569 15.11 4.28 10.99
CA VAL A 569 15.01 5.14 9.80
C VAL A 569 13.59 5.11 9.29
N CYS A 570 13.01 6.29 9.02
CA CYS A 570 11.63 6.40 8.56
C CYS A 570 11.45 7.54 7.55
N GLY A 571 10.75 7.28 6.43
CA GLY A 571 10.48 8.25 5.38
C GLY A 571 10.57 7.67 3.97
N SER A 572 10.95 8.48 2.99
CA SER A 572 11.01 8.00 1.59
C SER A 572 12.14 7.00 1.36
N SER A 573 11.83 5.87 0.72
CA SER A 573 12.83 4.85 0.35
C SER A 573 13.85 5.41 -0.63
N LYS A 574 13.35 6.04 -1.70
CA LYS A 574 14.18 6.56 -2.78
C LYS A 574 14.85 7.86 -2.34
N GLY A 575 16.17 7.93 -2.51
CA GLY A 575 16.96 9.10 -2.12
C GLY A 575 17.27 9.20 -0.63
N MET A 576 16.26 9.23 0.26
CA MET A 576 16.51 9.34 1.70
C MET A 576 16.97 8.02 2.32
N GLY A 577 16.17 6.94 2.21
CA GLY A 577 16.53 5.63 2.76
C GLY A 577 17.86 5.10 2.21
N GLU A 578 18.00 5.10 0.88
CA GLU A 578 19.24 4.72 0.18
C GLU A 578 20.44 5.57 0.62
N GLY A 579 20.25 6.90 0.77
CA GLY A 579 21.31 7.81 1.18
C GLY A 579 21.76 7.61 2.62
N VAL A 580 20.81 7.37 3.54
CA VAL A 580 21.12 7.08 4.94
C VAL A 580 21.83 5.74 5.07
N GLU A 581 21.41 4.71 4.33
CA GLU A 581 22.07 3.39 4.36
C GLU A 581 23.53 3.46 3.88
N GLU A 582 23.81 4.20 2.81
CA GLU A 582 25.19 4.43 2.34
C GLU A 582 26.00 5.22 3.38
N ALA A 583 25.44 6.29 3.97
CA ALA A 583 26.12 7.05 5.01
C ALA A 583 26.41 6.20 6.26
N LEU A 584 25.50 5.31 6.66
CA LEU A 584 25.74 4.36 7.75
C LEU A 584 26.87 3.39 7.40
N CYS A 585 26.96 2.92 6.15
CA CYS A 585 28.09 2.10 5.69
C CYS A 585 29.40 2.87 5.78
N ASP A 586 29.43 4.13 5.33
CA ASP A 586 30.63 4.97 5.39
C ASP A 586 31.05 5.25 6.85
N VAL A 587 30.11 5.46 7.79
CA VAL A 587 30.42 5.54 9.23
C VAL A 587 31.07 4.25 9.74
N ALA A 588 30.55 3.08 9.35
CA ALA A 588 31.11 1.80 9.77
C ALA A 588 32.52 1.55 9.18
N MET A 589 32.77 2.01 7.95
CA MET A 589 34.11 2.01 7.35
C MET A 589 35.07 2.91 8.13
N GLU A 590 34.68 4.15 8.42
CA GLU A 590 35.53 5.14 9.11
C GLU A 590 35.82 4.74 10.56
N LYS A 591 34.79 4.38 11.33
CA LYS A 591 34.90 4.15 12.78
C LYS A 591 35.21 2.70 13.15
N GLY A 592 34.83 1.75 12.30
CA GLY A 592 35.10 0.33 12.47
C GLY A 592 36.36 -0.15 11.77
N ASN A 593 36.99 0.68 10.94
CA ASN A 593 38.10 0.30 10.05
C ASN A 593 37.74 -0.95 9.20
N LEU A 594 36.50 -0.96 8.70
CA LEU A 594 35.95 -2.03 7.87
C LEU A 594 36.08 -1.68 6.39
N GLU A 595 36.27 -2.68 5.54
CA GLU A 595 36.07 -2.52 4.11
C GLU A 595 34.59 -2.38 3.75
N ARG A 596 34.28 -1.90 2.54
CA ARG A 596 32.90 -1.59 2.15
C ARG A 596 31.96 -2.80 2.16
N GLU A 597 32.44 -3.98 1.75
CA GLU A 597 31.62 -5.20 1.81
C GLU A 597 31.39 -5.65 3.26
N GLU A 598 32.40 -5.52 4.12
CA GLU A 598 32.30 -5.82 5.55
C GLU A 598 31.34 -4.86 6.27
N ALA A 599 31.35 -3.58 5.90
CA ALA A 599 30.42 -2.58 6.42
C ALA A 599 28.97 -2.87 6.04
N ARG A 600 28.71 -3.33 4.81
CA ARG A 600 27.37 -3.77 4.39
C ARG A 600 26.92 -5.01 5.16
N ASN A 601 27.80 -6.00 5.30
CA ASN A 601 27.51 -7.20 6.08
C ASN A 601 27.26 -6.85 7.57
N PHE A 602 28.01 -5.90 8.13
CA PHE A 602 27.78 -5.40 9.48
C PHE A 602 26.35 -4.86 9.65
N TRP A 603 25.88 -4.01 8.74
CA TRP A 603 24.51 -3.47 8.82
C TRP A 603 23.43 -4.51 8.54
N GLN A 604 23.69 -5.49 7.68
CA GLN A 604 22.81 -6.63 7.49
C GLN A 604 22.64 -7.42 8.80
N LEU A 605 23.73 -7.75 9.49
CA LEU A 605 23.68 -8.42 10.79
C LEU A 605 22.94 -7.58 11.84
N LYS A 606 23.16 -6.26 11.88
CA LYS A 606 22.42 -5.36 12.78
C LYS A 606 20.93 -5.32 12.48
N LYS A 607 20.52 -5.50 11.21
CA LYS A 607 19.11 -5.61 10.81
C LYS A 607 18.49 -6.91 11.32
N GLU A 608 19.21 -8.03 11.17
CA GLU A 608 18.81 -9.35 11.67
C GLU A 608 18.68 -9.37 13.20
N GLU A 609 19.59 -8.71 13.92
CA GLU A 609 19.53 -8.52 15.38
C GLU A 609 18.38 -7.58 15.83
N GLY A 610 17.76 -6.84 14.90
CA GLY A 610 16.75 -5.82 15.21
C GLY A 610 17.33 -4.59 15.91
N LYS A 611 18.60 -4.27 15.64
CA LYS A 611 19.28 -3.03 16.08
C LYS A 611 19.21 -1.94 15.02
N TYR A 612 19.21 -2.31 13.74
CA TYR A 612 18.93 -1.40 12.64
C TYR A 612 17.53 -1.70 12.08
N ILE A 613 16.66 -0.69 12.10
CA ILE A 613 15.26 -0.85 11.71
C ILE A 613 14.90 0.26 10.74
N SER A 614 14.43 -0.10 9.55
CA SER A 614 14.04 0.85 8.52
C SER A 614 12.59 0.60 8.10
N GLU A 615 11.75 1.63 8.21
CA GLU A 615 10.40 1.68 7.67
C GLU A 615 10.35 2.81 6.63
N THR A 616 10.73 2.47 5.39
CA THR A 616 10.71 3.42 4.28
C THR A 616 9.66 3.05 3.24
N TRP A 617 9.08 4.06 2.59
CA TRP A 617 7.99 3.92 1.61
C TRP A 617 8.22 4.68 0.30
#